data_AF-A0A842X1Q7-F1
#
_entry.id   AF-A0A842X1Q7-F1
#
_cell.length_a   1.000
_cell.length_b   1.000
_cell.length_c   1.000
_cell.angle_alpha   90.00
_cell.angle_beta   90.00
_cell.angle_gamma   90.00
#
_symmetry.space_group_name_H-M   'P 1'
#
loop_
_entity.id
_entity.type
_entity.pdbx_description
1 polymer ?
#
loop_
_entity_poly.entity_id
_entity_poly.type
_entity_poly.pdbx_seq_one_letter_code
_entity_poly.pdbx_strand_id
1 'polypeptide(L)'
;MNDKAKAYMGFAVAGLALLVVIMFYMGGSGSQIDHMMIALTAIITAAVTYIVAKNMREVNAGMPVEDELSRKHANKVGAWSYYTTIWVCVALVWYNTLISDKLGLTPLTAVESLGTVVLVSGLAWVLLYFTLKKPME
;
A
#
# COMPACT_ATOMS: atom_id res chain seq x y z
N MET A 1 9.06 21.91 6.15
CA MET A 1 8.35 21.05 7.14
C MET A 1 9.40 20.34 7.96
N ASN A 2 9.33 20.39 9.30
CA ASN A 2 10.32 19.77 10.19
C ASN A 2 10.35 18.25 9.97
N ASP A 3 11.53 17.63 9.92
CA ASP A 3 11.69 16.19 9.64
C ASP A 3 10.95 15.31 10.65
N LYS A 4 10.80 15.78 11.88
CA LYS A 4 9.97 15.13 12.91
C LYS A 4 8.48 15.11 12.51
N ALA A 5 7.98 16.17 11.88
CA ALA A 5 6.58 16.23 11.43
C ALA A 5 6.30 15.27 10.26
N LYS A 6 7.26 15.06 9.36
CA LYS A 6 7.18 14.01 8.32
C LYS A 6 7.06 12.63 8.94
N ALA A 7 7.88 12.34 9.96
CA ALA A 7 7.85 11.05 10.67
C ALA A 7 6.52 10.83 11.41
N TYR A 8 5.99 11.84 12.10
CA TYR A 8 4.69 11.75 12.78
C TYR A 8 3.52 11.54 11.81
N MET A 9 3.52 12.18 10.63
CA MET A 9 2.52 11.90 9.61
C MET A 9 2.61 10.46 9.10
N GLY A 10 3.81 9.92 8.90
CA GLY A 10 3.99 8.51 8.54
C GLY A 10 3.37 7.57 9.58
N PHE A 11 3.53 7.89 10.87
CA PHE A 11 2.93 7.13 11.98
C PHE A 11 1.40 7.25 12.01
N ALA A 12 0.86 8.45 11.77
CA ALA A 12 -0.58 8.67 11.70
C ALA A 12 -1.22 7.87 10.56
N VAL A 13 -0.60 7.85 9.38
CA VAL A 13 -1.07 7.07 8.23
C VAL A 13 -0.99 5.57 8.52
N ALA A 14 0.12 5.10 9.10
CA ALA A 14 0.28 3.70 9.47
C ALA A 14 -0.75 3.26 10.53
N GLY A 15 -0.99 4.09 11.55
CA GLY A 15 -1.97 3.84 12.59
C GLY A 15 -3.41 3.82 12.05
N LEU A 16 -3.72 4.71 11.11
CA LEU A 16 -5.03 4.75 10.45
C LEU A 16 -5.26 3.51 9.58
N ALA A 17 -4.23 3.05 8.86
CA ALA A 17 -4.28 1.79 8.13
C ALA A 17 -4.51 0.58 9.05
N LEU A 18 -3.83 0.54 10.21
CA LEU A 18 -4.00 -0.50 11.23
C LEU A 18 -5.42 -0.51 11.81
N LEU A 19 -5.98 0.66 12.08
CA LEU A 19 -7.37 0.82 12.52
C LEU A 19 -8.37 0.25 11.50
N VAL A 20 -8.16 0.55 10.22
CA VAL A 20 -9.00 0.02 9.13
C VAL A 20 -8.91 -1.51 9.06
N VAL A 21 -7.72 -2.10 9.22
CA VAL A 21 -7.54 -3.57 9.28
C VAL A 21 -8.35 -4.18 10.41
N ILE A 22 -8.26 -3.60 11.61
CA ILE A 22 -8.95 -4.11 12.80
C ILE A 22 -10.47 -4.02 12.62
N MET A 23 -10.97 -2.90 12.06
CA MET A 23 -12.40 -2.73 11.79
C MET A 23 -12.92 -3.77 10.78
N PHE A 24 -12.16 -4.04 9.72
CA PHE A 24 -12.52 -5.08 8.75
C PHE A 24 -12.47 -6.49 9.34
N TYR A 25 -11.48 -6.78 10.19
CA TYR A 25 -11.39 -8.07 10.88
C TYR A 25 -12.57 -8.29 11.82
N MET A 26 -13.06 -7.25 12.49
CA MET A 26 -14.21 -7.34 13.40
C MET A 26 -15.57 -7.41 12.67
N GLY A 27 -15.66 -6.91 11.43
CA GLY A 27 -16.90 -6.83 10.66
C GLY A 27 -17.07 -7.83 9.51
N GLY A 28 -16.07 -8.68 9.25
CA GLY A 28 -16.04 -9.57 8.09
C GLY A 28 -17.01 -10.75 8.16
N SER A 29 -17.49 -11.22 7.01
CA SER A 29 -18.45 -12.32 6.88
C SER A 29 -17.85 -13.73 7.06
N GLY A 30 -16.52 -13.81 7.16
CA GLY A 30 -15.77 -15.08 7.23
C GLY A 30 -15.51 -15.74 5.87
N SER A 31 -15.71 -15.02 4.76
CA SER A 31 -15.41 -15.55 3.43
C SER A 31 -13.90 -15.68 3.19
N GLN A 32 -13.48 -16.60 2.31
CA GLN A 32 -12.05 -16.76 1.95
C GLN A 32 -11.47 -15.48 1.32
N ILE A 33 -12.28 -14.71 0.61
CA ILE A 33 -11.88 -13.43 0.01
C ILE A 33 -11.63 -12.39 1.09
N ASP A 34 -12.50 -12.31 2.11
CA ASP A 34 -12.30 -11.42 3.26
C ASP A 34 -10.98 -11.72 3.98
N HIS A 35 -10.69 -13.01 4.21
CA HIS A 35 -9.43 -13.43 4.85
C HIS A 35 -8.20 -13.05 4.01
N MET A 36 -8.27 -13.19 2.68
CA MET A 36 -7.19 -12.78 1.79
C MET A 36 -6.97 -11.27 1.81
N MET A 37 -8.05 -10.48 1.75
CA MET A 37 -7.96 -9.01 1.80
C MET A 37 -7.41 -8.53 3.15
N ILE A 38 -7.85 -9.12 4.26
CA ILE A 38 -7.33 -8.83 5.59
C ILE A 38 -5.84 -9.15 5.67
N ALA A 39 -5.42 -10.33 5.20
CA ALA A 39 -4.02 -10.74 5.20
C ALA A 39 -3.14 -9.78 4.39
N LEU A 40 -3.58 -9.38 3.19
CA LEU A 40 -2.84 -8.44 2.35
C LEU A 40 -2.71 -7.07 3.04
N THR A 41 -3.80 -6.59 3.65
CA THR A 41 -3.81 -5.31 4.36
C THR A 41 -2.86 -5.35 5.57
N ALA A 42 -2.84 -6.46 6.31
CA ALA A 42 -1.91 -6.66 7.43
C ALA A 42 -0.45 -6.64 6.98
N ILE A 43 -0.11 -7.28 5.85
CA ILE A 43 1.25 -7.27 5.28
C ILE A 43 1.67 -5.85 4.90
N ILE A 44 0.82 -5.12 4.18
CA ILE A 44 1.10 -3.74 3.77
C ILE A 44 1.31 -2.86 5.01
N THR A 45 0.44 -3.02 6.01
CA THR A 45 0.53 -2.21 7.23
C THR A 45 1.81 -2.51 7.99
N ALA A 46 2.18 -3.78 8.16
CA ALA A 46 3.44 -4.16 8.79
C ALA A 46 4.67 -3.59 8.05
N ALA A 47 4.66 -3.62 6.71
CA ALA A 47 5.72 -3.05 5.90
C ALA A 47 5.83 -1.53 6.09
N VAL A 48 4.72 -0.80 6.08
CA VAL A 48 4.70 0.65 6.33
C VAL A 48 5.19 0.97 7.74
N THR A 49 4.72 0.24 8.77
CA THR A 49 5.18 0.42 10.15
C THR A 49 6.68 0.18 10.28
N TYR A 50 7.22 -0.85 9.61
CA TYR A 50 8.66 -1.10 9.59
C TYR A 50 9.45 0.05 8.95
N ILE A 51 8.97 0.58 7.82
CA ILE A 51 9.60 1.71 7.13
C ILE A 51 9.62 2.96 8.02
N VAL A 52 8.50 3.29 8.66
CA VAL A 52 8.40 4.43 9.57
C VAL A 52 9.33 4.25 10.77
N ALA A 53 9.35 3.06 11.38
CA ALA A 53 10.23 2.76 12.50
C ALA A 53 11.71 2.87 12.13
N LYS A 54 12.10 2.40 10.93
CA LYS A 54 13.46 2.56 10.41
C LYS A 54 13.82 4.04 10.24
N ASN A 55 12.98 4.81 9.55
CA ASN A 55 13.23 6.24 9.33
C ASN A 55 13.35 7.01 10.65
N MET A 56 12.58 6.66 11.68
CA MET A 56 12.70 7.28 13.01
C MET A 56 14.04 6.99 13.70
N ARG A 57 14.55 5.75 13.59
CA ARG A 57 15.87 5.41 14.13
C ARG A 57 16.96 6.23 13.46
N GLU A 58 16.86 6.43 12.15
CA GLU A 58 17.80 7.24 11.36
C GLU A 58 17.75 8.72 11.75
N VAL A 59 16.54 9.29 11.93
CA VAL A 59 16.34 10.66 12.45
C VAL A 59 16.95 10.83 13.84
N ASN A 60 16.69 9.88 14.75
CA ASN A 60 17.21 9.93 16.12
C ASN A 60 18.73 9.76 16.18
N ALA A 61 19.33 9.09 15.19
CA ALA A 61 20.78 8.99 15.03
C ALA A 61 21.42 10.25 14.43
N GLY A 62 20.62 11.28 14.10
CA GLY A 62 21.10 12.52 13.48
C GLY A 62 21.45 12.38 12.00
N MET A 63 21.07 11.28 11.35
CA MET A 63 21.26 11.13 9.92
C MET A 63 20.20 11.93 9.16
N PRO A 64 20.57 12.56 8.03
CA PRO A 64 19.61 13.24 7.19
C PRO A 64 18.55 12.25 6.68
N VAL A 65 17.27 12.62 6.81
CA VAL A 65 16.12 11.75 6.46
C VAL A 65 16.06 11.47 4.96
N GLU A 66 16.53 12.41 4.14
CA GLU A 66 16.50 12.32 2.69
C GLU A 66 17.84 12.77 2.11
N ASP A 67 18.65 11.79 1.68
CA ASP A 67 19.70 12.02 0.69
C ASP A 67 19.08 12.27 -0.70
N GLU A 68 19.77 12.98 -1.59
CA GLU A 68 19.30 13.24 -2.96
C GLU A 68 18.97 11.96 -3.72
N LEU A 69 19.74 10.90 -3.50
CA LEU A 69 19.48 9.57 -4.06
C LEU A 69 18.20 8.95 -3.48
N SER A 70 18.00 9.04 -2.16
CA SER A 70 16.78 8.58 -1.50
C SER A 70 15.54 9.30 -2.06
N ARG A 71 15.63 10.62 -2.27
CA ARG A 71 14.56 11.42 -2.88
C ARG A 71 14.26 11.01 -4.32
N LYS A 72 15.30 10.78 -5.14
CA LYS A 72 15.12 10.27 -6.52
C LYS A 72 14.44 8.91 -6.53
N HIS A 73 14.82 8.01 -5.63
CA HIS A 73 14.19 6.69 -5.51
C HIS A 73 12.74 6.80 -5.04
N ALA A 74 12.43 7.63 -4.04
CA ALA A 74 11.07 7.85 -3.57
C ALA A 74 10.16 8.36 -4.70
N ASN A 75 10.64 9.32 -5.50
CA ASN A 75 9.89 9.83 -6.66
C ASN A 75 9.67 8.75 -7.72
N LYS A 76 10.68 7.91 -7.99
CA LYS A 76 10.57 6.79 -8.93
C LYS A 76 9.55 5.76 -8.44
N VAL A 77 9.61 5.35 -7.16
CA VAL A 77 8.65 4.45 -6.53
C VAL A 77 7.23 5.02 -6.63
N GLY A 78 7.05 6.30 -6.32
CA GLY A 78 5.78 7.01 -6.45
C GLY A 78 5.22 6.96 -7.88
N ALA A 79 6.03 7.30 -8.88
CA ALA A 79 5.63 7.27 -10.28
C ALA A 79 5.22 5.86 -10.75
N TRP A 80 6.02 4.82 -10.41
CA TRP A 80 5.70 3.44 -10.76
C TRP A 80 4.46 2.90 -10.04
N SER A 81 4.26 3.27 -8.76
CA SER A 81 3.04 2.92 -8.05
C SER A 81 1.80 3.56 -8.69
N TYR A 82 1.91 4.82 -9.14
CA TYR A 82 0.82 5.50 -9.85
C TYR A 82 0.46 4.81 -11.18
N TYR A 83 1.46 4.45 -11.99
CA TYR A 83 1.22 3.67 -13.21
C TYR A 83 0.59 2.31 -12.91
N THR A 84 1.00 1.66 -11.83
CA THR A 84 0.41 0.38 -11.42
C THR A 84 -1.07 0.57 -11.05
N THR A 85 -1.42 1.61 -10.29
CA THR A 85 -2.81 1.92 -9.94
C THR A 85 -3.69 2.11 -11.17
N ILE A 86 -3.22 2.84 -12.18
CA ILE A 86 -3.96 3.03 -13.44
C ILE A 86 -4.28 1.68 -14.08
N TRP A 87 -3.28 0.80 -14.22
CA TRP A 87 -3.48 -0.50 -14.85
C TRP A 87 -4.39 -1.43 -14.05
N VAL A 88 -4.35 -1.37 -12.72
CA VAL A 88 -5.30 -2.10 -11.86
C VAL A 88 -6.72 -1.61 -12.07
N CYS A 89 -6.93 -0.29 -12.15
CA CYS A 89 -8.25 0.28 -12.45
C CYS A 89 -8.76 -0.15 -13.83
N VAL A 90 -7.90 -0.11 -14.86
CA VAL A 90 -8.26 -0.57 -16.21
C VAL A 90 -8.62 -2.06 -16.20
N ALA A 91 -7.84 -2.90 -15.50
CA ALA A 91 -8.11 -4.33 -15.38
C ALA A 91 -9.45 -4.61 -14.68
N LEU A 92 -9.79 -3.84 -13.65
CA LEU A 92 -11.07 -3.95 -12.95
C LEU A 92 -12.26 -3.56 -13.82
N VAL A 93 -12.13 -2.47 -14.58
CA VAL A 93 -13.17 -2.06 -15.56
C VAL A 93 -13.37 -3.18 -16.57
N TRP A 94 -12.30 -3.72 -17.14
CA TRP A 94 -12.39 -4.86 -18.08
C TRP A 94 -13.02 -6.09 -17.44
N TYR A 95 -12.64 -6.44 -16.22
CA TYR A 95 -13.21 -7.58 -15.51
C TYR A 95 -14.74 -7.43 -15.34
N ASN A 96 -15.18 -6.29 -14.81
CA ASN A 96 -16.60 -6.03 -14.50
C ASN A 96 -17.47 -5.73 -15.73
N THR A 97 -16.90 -5.42 -16.90
CA THR A 97 -17.69 -5.03 -18.08
C THR A 97 -17.58 -6.01 -19.24
N LEU A 98 -16.45 -6.71 -19.39
CA LEU A 98 -16.20 -7.57 -20.55
C LEU A 98 -16.06 -9.05 -20.17
N ILE A 99 -15.56 -9.34 -18.97
CA ILE A 99 -15.22 -10.70 -18.56
C ILE A 99 -16.34 -11.33 -17.75
N SER A 100 -16.90 -10.61 -16.76
CA SER A 100 -18.00 -11.09 -15.93
C SER A 100 -19.16 -11.61 -16.76
N ASP A 101 -19.58 -10.81 -17.75
CA ASP A 101 -20.77 -11.10 -18.57
C ASP A 101 -20.52 -12.23 -19.57
N LYS A 102 -19.28 -12.37 -20.08
CA LYS A 102 -18.93 -13.39 -21.07
C LYS A 102 -18.60 -14.75 -20.46
N LEU A 103 -18.07 -14.77 -19.24
CA LEU A 103 -17.67 -15.99 -18.55
C LEU A 103 -18.65 -16.43 -17.46
N GLY A 104 -19.75 -15.68 -17.26
CA GLY A 104 -20.74 -15.95 -16.21
C GLY A 104 -20.17 -15.79 -14.79
N LEU A 105 -19.13 -14.97 -14.63
CA LEU A 105 -18.51 -14.69 -13.32
C LEU A 105 -19.27 -13.56 -12.64
N THR A 106 -19.39 -13.63 -11.31
CA THR A 106 -20.00 -12.55 -10.54
C THR A 106 -19.13 -11.28 -10.63
N PRO A 107 -19.69 -10.13 -11.04
CA PRO A 107 -18.96 -8.87 -11.04
C PRO A 107 -18.66 -8.45 -9.59
N LEU A 108 -17.51 -7.79 -9.40
CA LEU A 108 -17.16 -7.22 -8.10
C LEU A 108 -18.05 -6.04 -7.78
N THR A 109 -18.49 -5.94 -6.53
CA THR A 109 -19.15 -4.74 -6.00
C THR A 109 -18.19 -3.54 -6.02
N ALA A 110 -18.74 -2.34 -5.88
CA ALA A 110 -17.93 -1.11 -5.79
C ALA A 110 -16.93 -1.15 -4.63
N VAL A 111 -17.31 -1.73 -3.50
CA VAL A 111 -16.46 -1.84 -2.30
C VAL A 111 -15.30 -2.80 -2.55
N GLU A 112 -15.56 -3.98 -3.12
CA GLU A 112 -14.51 -4.95 -3.44
C GLU A 112 -13.58 -4.45 -4.54
N SER A 113 -14.12 -3.72 -5.51
CA SER A 113 -13.33 -3.07 -6.56
C SER A 113 -12.38 -2.02 -5.97
N LEU A 114 -12.89 -1.13 -5.12
CA LEU A 114 -12.06 -0.13 -4.43
C LEU A 114 -11.01 -0.77 -3.52
N GLY A 115 -11.40 -1.77 -2.73
CA GLY A 115 -10.49 -2.53 -1.88
C GLY A 115 -9.36 -3.15 -2.70
N THR A 116 -9.68 -3.77 -3.82
CA THR A 116 -8.68 -4.37 -4.73
C THR A 116 -7.71 -3.33 -5.29
N VAL A 117 -8.20 -2.15 -5.74
CA VAL A 117 -7.32 -1.07 -6.23
C VAL A 117 -6.34 -0.62 -5.15
N VAL A 118 -6.84 -0.34 -3.96
CA VAL A 118 -6.03 0.18 -2.85
C VAL A 118 -4.99 -0.85 -2.41
N LEU A 119 -5.40 -2.11 -2.26
CA LEU A 119 -4.53 -3.17 -1.78
C LEU A 119 -3.46 -3.56 -2.79
N VAL A 120 -3.81 -3.72 -4.07
CA VAL A 120 -2.82 -4.05 -5.11
C VAL A 120 -1.86 -2.88 -5.33
N SER A 121 -2.35 -1.63 -5.30
CA SER A 121 -1.49 -0.44 -5.41
C SER A 121 -0.55 -0.29 -4.22
N GLY A 122 -1.06 -0.52 -3.01
CA GLY A 122 -0.25 -0.51 -1.79
C GLY A 122 0.81 -1.59 -1.79
N LEU A 123 0.46 -2.82 -2.21
CA LEU A 123 1.40 -3.92 -2.36
C LEU A 123 2.49 -3.61 -3.41
N ALA A 124 2.10 -3.08 -4.57
CA ALA A 124 3.03 -2.68 -5.60
C ALA A 124 3.99 -1.59 -5.10
N TRP A 125 3.49 -0.60 -4.36
CA TRP A 125 4.33 0.41 -3.73
C TRP A 125 5.32 -0.19 -2.75
N VAL A 126 4.89 -1.10 -1.87
CA VAL A 126 5.76 -1.78 -0.90
C VAL A 126 6.85 -2.57 -1.61
N LEU A 127 6.48 -3.36 -2.62
CA LEU A 127 7.44 -4.13 -3.41
C LEU A 127 8.45 -3.20 -4.09
N LEU A 128 7.98 -2.18 -4.81
CA LEU A 128 8.86 -1.21 -5.48
C LEU A 128 9.76 -0.46 -4.50
N TYR A 129 9.24 -0.11 -3.32
CA TYR A 129 10.01 0.54 -2.27
C TYR A 129 11.20 -0.33 -1.86
N PHE A 130 10.99 -1.61 -1.57
CA PHE A 130 12.08 -2.50 -1.17
C PHE A 130 13.03 -2.85 -2.32
N THR A 131 12.53 -3.02 -3.54
CA THR A 131 13.38 -3.38 -4.69
C THR A 131 14.24 -2.22 -5.17
N LEU A 132 13.71 -0.99 -5.17
CA LEU A 132 14.43 0.21 -5.62
C LEU A 132 15.27 0.85 -4.50
N LYS A 133 14.85 0.72 -3.24
CA LYS A 133 15.64 1.13 -2.07
C LYS A 133 16.50 -0.03 -1.58
N LYS A 134 17.31 -0.60 -2.48
CA LYS A 134 18.34 -1.58 -2.08
C LYS A 134 19.35 -0.85 -1.17
N PRO A 135 19.71 -1.39 0.00
CA PRO A 135 20.76 -0.80 0.82
C PRO A 135 22.05 -0.80 0.00
N MET A 136 22.76 0.33 -0.01
CA MET A 136 24.15 0.33 -0.45
C MET A 136 24.90 -0.52 0.58
N GLU A 137 25.41 -1.67 0.12
CA GLU A 137 26.50 -2.38 0.80
C GLU A 137 27.75 -1.50 0.79
#